data_AF-A0A167HQ01-F1
#
_entry.id   AF-A0A167HQ01-F1
#
_cell.length_a   1.000
_cell.length_b   1.000
_cell.length_c   1.000
_cell.angle_alpha   90.00
_cell.angle_beta   90.00
_cell.angle_gamma   90.00
#
_symmetry.space_group_name_H-M   'P 1'
#
loop_
_entity.id
_entity.type
_entity.pdbx_description
1 polymer ?
#
loop_
_entity_poly.entity_id
_entity_poly.type
_entity_poly.pdbx_seq_one_letter_code
_entity_poly.pdbx_strand_id
1 'polypeptide(L)'
;SDGITPLNEYCSAYAGGGNGFGDQMKNWFPASKSADAALLPALETANARADDLVRNNAIAHGGVQMHMDNVVGSLFRPSYRLNYKLLGMEEKSARDFMKEAECAFIEYAESPFCYIDAERKRTFTMLVRAIAAAHCHHGEGMAASEWINRPGALFKTAIKLVSPKRVSNPNGKMSNNRLRGGVAVDRHNCALGYWVKEDAYNEYGALDSYGGKWKYVSRESKWGRTKFIHVFEP
;
A
#
# COMPACT_ATOMS: atom_id res chain seq x y z
N SER A 1 -1.12 15.52 -55.39
CA SER A 1 -1.04 16.70 -54.52
C SER A 1 -1.56 17.86 -55.34
N ASP A 2 -2.80 18.24 -55.05
CA ASP A 2 -3.68 18.82 -56.07
C ASP A 2 -3.79 20.34 -55.91
N GLY A 3 -2.89 20.94 -55.12
CA GLY A 3 -2.68 22.39 -55.02
C GLY A 3 -3.85 23.23 -54.50
N ILE A 4 -5.01 22.64 -54.23
CA ILE A 4 -6.26 23.37 -53.95
C ILE A 4 -6.73 23.19 -52.49
N THR A 5 -6.27 22.18 -51.76
CA THR A 5 -6.63 21.99 -50.35
C THR A 5 -5.56 22.60 -49.44
N PRO A 6 -5.89 23.59 -48.58
CA PRO A 6 -4.91 24.15 -47.65
C PRO A 6 -4.43 23.08 -46.67
N LEU A 7 -3.12 23.05 -46.44
CA LEU A 7 -2.36 22.11 -45.58
C LEU A 7 -2.77 22.10 -44.08
N ASN A 8 -3.82 22.82 -43.68
CA ASN A 8 -4.12 23.12 -42.27
C ASN A 8 -5.43 22.56 -41.73
N GLU A 9 -6.23 21.83 -42.51
CA GLU A 9 -7.48 21.24 -42.01
C GLU A 9 -7.30 19.87 -41.34
N TYR A 10 -6.20 19.17 -41.62
CA TYR A 10 -5.92 17.84 -41.04
C TYR A 10 -5.26 17.87 -39.65
N CYS A 11 -4.95 19.05 -39.10
CA CYS A 11 -4.18 19.20 -37.86
C CYS A 11 -4.92 19.86 -36.70
N SER A 12 -6.27 19.85 -36.67
CA SER A 12 -7.01 20.46 -35.54
C SER A 12 -8.07 19.59 -34.84
N ALA A 13 -8.28 18.34 -35.26
CA ALA A 13 -8.99 17.39 -34.43
C ALA A 13 -7.99 16.72 -33.49
N TYR A 14 -8.17 16.90 -32.17
CA TYR A 14 -7.47 16.11 -31.16
C TYR A 14 -7.50 14.63 -31.57
N ALA A 15 -6.37 14.07 -32.02
CA ALA A 15 -6.32 12.70 -32.54
C ALA A 15 -6.77 11.64 -31.50
N GLY A 16 -6.73 12.00 -30.22
CA GLY A 16 -7.25 11.19 -29.11
C GLY A 16 -8.77 11.25 -28.89
N GLY A 17 -9.49 12.16 -29.56
CA GLY A 17 -10.95 12.29 -29.45
C GLY A 17 -11.73 11.95 -30.73
N GLY A 18 -11.05 11.74 -31.86
CA GLY A 18 -11.65 11.30 -33.13
C GLY A 18 -11.52 9.79 -33.35
N ASN A 19 -12.13 9.26 -34.41
CA ASN A 19 -12.09 7.83 -34.75
C ASN A 19 -10.69 7.29 -35.18
N GLY A 20 -9.65 8.13 -35.12
CA GLY A 20 -8.30 7.79 -35.59
C GLY A 20 -8.20 7.70 -37.12
N PHE A 21 -7.00 7.41 -37.63
CA PHE A 21 -6.80 7.13 -39.05
C PHE A 21 -7.33 5.72 -39.37
N GLY A 22 -8.26 5.60 -40.32
CA GLY A 22 -8.85 4.31 -40.69
C GLY A 22 -9.84 3.72 -39.68
N ASP A 23 -10.55 4.57 -38.92
CA ASP A 23 -11.61 4.17 -37.97
C ASP A 23 -11.14 3.25 -36.81
N GLN A 24 -9.83 3.21 -36.50
CA GLN A 24 -9.26 2.35 -35.45
C GLN A 24 -9.84 2.61 -34.05
N MET A 25 -10.25 3.86 -33.76
CA MET A 25 -10.85 4.25 -32.47
C MET A 25 -12.39 4.27 -32.51
N LYS A 26 -13.02 3.86 -33.62
CA LYS A 26 -14.48 3.92 -33.81
C LYS A 26 -15.29 3.10 -32.81
N ASN A 27 -14.69 2.11 -32.16
CA ASN A 27 -15.33 1.32 -31.11
C ASN A 27 -14.66 1.53 -29.73
N TRP A 28 -13.75 2.49 -29.62
CA TRP A 28 -12.97 2.79 -28.41
C TRP A 28 -13.46 4.11 -27.81
N PHE A 29 -14.52 4.03 -26.99
CA PHE A 29 -15.11 5.19 -26.29
C PHE A 29 -15.03 5.03 -24.78
N PRO A 30 -13.83 5.10 -24.17
CA PRO A 30 -13.69 5.00 -22.72
C PRO A 30 -14.35 6.22 -22.06
N ALA A 31 -15.14 5.97 -21.02
CA ALA A 31 -15.68 7.05 -20.21
C ALA A 31 -14.56 7.75 -19.42
N SER A 32 -14.57 9.09 -19.40
CA SER A 32 -13.69 9.86 -18.52
C SER A 32 -14.09 9.60 -17.06
N LYS A 33 -13.14 9.13 -16.25
CA LYS A 33 -13.33 8.76 -14.84
C LYS A 33 -12.16 9.27 -14.02
N SER A 34 -12.42 9.66 -12.77
CA SER A 34 -11.36 9.80 -11.77
C SER A 34 -10.68 8.46 -11.53
N ALA A 35 -9.42 8.45 -11.08
CA ALA A 35 -8.66 7.24 -10.78
C ALA A 35 -9.44 6.21 -9.96
N ASP A 36 -10.00 6.63 -8.81
CA ASP A 36 -10.81 5.75 -7.94
C ASP A 36 -12.03 5.15 -8.65
N ALA A 37 -12.75 5.96 -9.43
CA ALA A 37 -13.94 5.51 -10.15
C ALA A 37 -13.62 4.56 -11.32
N ALA A 38 -12.40 4.64 -11.86
CA ALA A 38 -11.91 3.69 -12.85
C ALA A 38 -11.45 2.38 -12.22
N LEU A 39 -10.77 2.45 -11.07
CA LEU A 39 -10.12 1.32 -10.41
C LEU A 39 -11.05 0.50 -9.51
N LEU A 40 -11.73 1.15 -8.56
CA LEU A 40 -12.47 0.49 -7.47
C LEU A 40 -13.50 -0.56 -7.93
N PRO A 41 -14.25 -0.37 -9.04
CA PRO A 41 -15.20 -1.38 -9.49
C PRO A 41 -14.56 -2.71 -9.92
N ALA A 42 -13.30 -2.69 -10.37
CA ALA A 42 -12.60 -3.88 -10.85
C ALA A 42 -11.54 -4.38 -9.86
N LEU A 43 -11.21 -3.61 -8.82
CA LEU A 43 -10.11 -3.87 -7.90
C LEU A 43 -10.21 -5.24 -7.22
N GLU A 44 -11.41 -5.64 -6.79
CA GLU A 44 -11.63 -6.95 -6.15
C GLU A 44 -11.28 -8.11 -7.09
N THR A 45 -11.78 -8.08 -8.32
CA THR A 45 -11.49 -9.10 -9.33
C THR A 45 -10.03 -9.06 -9.78
N ALA A 46 -9.44 -7.86 -9.90
CA ALA A 46 -8.03 -7.70 -10.24
C ALA A 46 -7.14 -8.34 -9.16
N ASN A 47 -7.40 -8.07 -7.88
CA ASN A 47 -6.67 -8.67 -6.76
C ASN A 47 -6.82 -10.20 -6.72
N ALA A 48 -8.03 -10.72 -6.95
CA ALA A 48 -8.26 -12.17 -7.00
C ALA A 48 -7.49 -12.84 -8.16
N ARG A 49 -7.45 -12.20 -9.34
CA ARG A 49 -6.66 -12.68 -10.49
C ARG A 49 -5.17 -12.62 -10.23
N ALA A 50 -4.69 -11.55 -9.58
CA ALA A 50 -3.29 -11.41 -9.21
C ALA A 50 -2.85 -12.52 -8.22
N ASP A 51 -3.66 -12.80 -7.21
CA ASP A 51 -3.42 -13.89 -6.26
C ASP A 51 -3.30 -15.25 -6.96
N ASP A 52 -4.25 -15.54 -7.86
CA ASP A 52 -4.25 -16.81 -8.58
C ASP A 52 -3.03 -16.94 -9.51
N LEU A 53 -2.69 -15.87 -10.21
CA LEU A 53 -1.54 -15.82 -11.11
C LEU A 53 -0.22 -16.04 -10.33
N VAL A 54 0.00 -15.33 -9.23
CA VAL A 54 1.24 -15.45 -8.44
C VAL A 54 1.35 -16.82 -7.77
N ARG A 55 0.23 -17.45 -7.39
CA ARG A 55 0.23 -18.78 -6.78
C ARG A 55 0.47 -19.90 -7.79
N ASN A 56 -0.09 -19.78 -9.00
CA ASN A 56 -0.15 -20.90 -9.95
C ASN A 56 0.83 -20.77 -11.13
N ASN A 57 1.45 -19.60 -11.35
CA ASN A 57 2.37 -19.37 -12.45
C ASN A 57 3.79 -19.14 -11.95
N ALA A 58 4.72 -20.05 -12.30
CA ALA A 58 6.11 -19.99 -11.87
C ALA A 58 6.85 -18.72 -12.33
N ILE A 59 6.51 -18.17 -13.50
CA ILE A 59 7.12 -16.94 -14.02
C ILE A 59 6.66 -15.74 -13.19
N ALA A 60 5.35 -15.66 -12.90
CA ALA A 60 4.82 -14.60 -12.03
C ALA A 60 5.39 -14.68 -10.62
N HIS A 61 5.43 -15.88 -10.04
CA HIS A 61 6.03 -16.13 -8.74
C HIS A 61 7.51 -15.71 -8.68
N GLY A 62 8.30 -16.14 -9.68
CA GLY A 62 9.70 -15.76 -9.81
C GLY A 62 9.89 -14.25 -9.97
N GLY A 63 9.01 -13.58 -10.73
CA GLY A 63 8.98 -12.13 -10.89
C GLY A 63 8.84 -11.38 -9.55
N VAL A 64 7.86 -11.77 -8.74
CA VAL A 64 7.63 -11.17 -7.41
C VAL A 64 8.81 -11.44 -6.49
N GLN A 65 9.37 -12.67 -6.52
CA GLN A 65 10.53 -13.03 -5.71
C GLN A 65 11.76 -12.18 -6.06
N MET A 66 12.09 -12.07 -7.35
CA MET A 66 13.19 -11.22 -7.83
C MET A 66 12.99 -9.75 -7.43
N HIS A 67 11.75 -9.25 -7.48
CA HIS A 67 11.45 -7.89 -7.05
C HIS A 67 11.75 -7.69 -5.56
N MET A 68 11.31 -8.61 -4.69
CA MET A 68 11.62 -8.55 -3.26
C MET A 68 13.12 -8.59 -2.98
N ASP A 69 13.84 -9.48 -3.66
CA ASP A 69 15.28 -9.69 -3.45
C ASP A 69 16.09 -8.46 -3.87
N ASN A 70 15.69 -7.80 -4.97
CA ASN A 70 16.33 -6.60 -5.46
C ASN A 70 16.00 -5.36 -4.61
N VAL A 71 14.77 -5.24 -4.10
CA VAL A 71 14.33 -4.05 -3.35
C VAL A 71 14.79 -4.09 -1.91
N VAL A 72 14.64 -5.23 -1.23
CA VAL A 72 14.87 -5.32 0.22
C VAL A 72 16.20 -5.97 0.55
N GLY A 73 16.63 -6.96 -0.22
CA GLY A 73 17.84 -7.72 0.04
C GLY A 73 17.75 -8.62 1.28
N SER A 74 18.89 -8.86 1.92
CA SER A 74 19.03 -9.82 3.02
C SER A 74 18.69 -9.25 4.40
N LEU A 75 18.89 -7.94 4.61
CA LEU A 75 18.68 -7.27 5.89
C LEU A 75 18.26 -5.82 5.66
N PHE A 76 17.13 -5.44 6.24
CA PHE A 76 16.63 -4.08 6.17
C PHE A 76 16.98 -3.32 7.45
N ARG A 77 18.02 -2.48 7.36
CA ARG A 77 18.54 -1.69 8.50
C ARG A 77 18.32 -0.19 8.29
N PRO A 78 18.04 0.59 9.35
CA PRO A 78 18.01 2.03 9.25
C PRO A 78 19.41 2.58 8.99
N SER A 79 19.48 3.68 8.23
CA SER A 79 20.63 4.59 8.22
C SER A 79 20.16 5.89 8.85
N TYR A 80 20.32 6.00 10.17
CA TYR A 80 19.74 7.10 10.92
C TYR A 80 20.64 8.35 10.82
N ARG A 81 20.04 9.47 10.39
CA ARG A 81 20.73 10.76 10.26
C ARG A 81 20.12 11.77 11.22
N LEU A 82 20.68 11.82 12.42
CA LEU A 82 20.29 12.80 13.43
C LEU A 82 20.76 14.21 13.03
N ASN A 83 19.82 15.16 12.98
CA ASN A 83 20.18 16.58 12.85
C ASN A 83 20.61 17.14 14.21
N TYR A 84 21.85 16.81 14.60
CA TYR A 84 22.40 17.17 15.92
C TYR A 84 22.49 18.69 16.15
N LYS A 85 22.66 19.47 15.08
CA LYS A 85 22.71 20.94 15.16
C LYS A 85 21.38 21.53 15.60
N LEU A 86 20.27 21.02 15.06
CA LEU A 86 18.93 21.44 15.47
C LEU A 86 18.66 21.10 16.95
N LEU A 87 19.23 20.00 17.42
CA LEU A 87 19.07 19.54 18.82
C LEU A 87 20.08 20.18 19.78
N GLY A 88 20.99 21.04 19.30
CA GLY A 88 22.05 21.64 20.13
C GLY A 88 23.02 20.61 20.70
N MET A 89 23.13 19.43 20.10
CA MET A 89 24.02 18.36 20.55
C MET A 89 25.43 18.53 19.98
N GLU A 90 26.43 18.05 20.71
CA GLU A 90 27.78 17.88 20.17
C GLU A 90 27.77 16.76 19.10
N GLU A 91 28.56 16.93 18.04
CA GLU A 91 28.66 15.96 16.96
C GLU A 91 29.11 14.57 17.45
N LYS A 92 30.06 14.51 18.40
CA LYS A 92 30.53 13.23 18.95
C LYS A 92 29.41 12.47 19.67
N SER A 93 28.73 13.12 20.61
CA SER A 93 27.59 12.54 21.33
C SER A 93 26.45 12.12 20.40
N ALA A 94 26.20 12.89 19.35
CA ALA A 94 25.23 12.53 18.34
C ALA A 94 25.61 11.24 17.58
N ARG A 95 26.88 11.08 17.21
CA ARG A 95 27.37 9.85 16.54
C ARG A 95 27.25 8.64 17.45
N ASP A 96 27.58 8.77 18.72
CA ASP A 96 27.47 7.68 19.69
C ASP A 96 26.00 7.28 19.88
N PHE A 97 25.10 8.27 20.05
CA PHE A 97 23.66 8.03 20.11
C PHE A 97 23.11 7.34 18.86
N MET A 98 23.52 7.77 17.65
CA MET A 98 23.05 7.14 16.40
C MET A 98 23.44 5.66 16.34
N LYS A 99 24.67 5.30 16.76
CA LYS A 99 25.11 3.90 16.82
C LYS A 99 24.29 3.08 17.81
N GLU A 100 24.04 3.60 19.00
CA GLU A 100 23.23 2.92 20.01
C GLU A 100 21.79 2.73 19.53
N ALA A 101 21.20 3.75 18.91
CA ALA A 101 19.85 3.69 18.36
C ALA A 101 19.73 2.66 17.23
N GLU A 102 20.71 2.61 16.31
CA GLU A 102 20.75 1.60 15.24
C GLU A 102 20.92 0.18 15.81
N CYS A 103 21.77 0.00 16.81
CA CYS A 103 21.98 -1.29 17.48
C CYS A 103 20.70 -1.76 18.19
N ALA A 104 20.09 -0.89 19.00
CA ALA A 104 18.84 -1.19 19.71
C ALA A 104 17.69 -1.48 18.74
N PHE A 105 17.64 -0.78 17.60
CA PHE A 105 16.66 -1.07 16.56
C PHE A 105 16.85 -2.47 16.00
N ILE A 106 18.07 -2.86 15.62
CA ILE A 106 18.34 -4.18 15.02
C ILE A 106 18.02 -5.31 16.00
N GLU A 107 18.43 -5.19 17.27
CA GLU A 107 18.14 -6.19 18.30
C GLU A 107 16.63 -6.44 18.45
N TYR A 108 15.83 -5.39 18.35
CA TYR A 108 14.38 -5.48 18.41
C TYR A 108 13.76 -5.95 17.09
N ALA A 109 14.22 -5.41 15.97
CA ALA A 109 13.67 -5.63 14.63
C ALA A 109 13.92 -7.05 14.12
N GLU A 110 15.10 -7.60 14.40
CA GLU A 110 15.53 -8.93 13.95
C GLU A 110 15.58 -9.96 15.08
N SER A 111 14.95 -9.66 16.22
CA SER A 111 14.81 -10.60 17.33
C SER A 111 14.17 -11.93 16.85
N PRO A 112 14.70 -13.11 17.23
CA PRO A 112 14.08 -14.40 16.90
C PRO A 112 12.68 -14.54 17.51
N PHE A 113 12.40 -13.76 18.55
CA PHE A 113 11.10 -13.68 19.16
C PHE A 113 10.10 -12.90 18.30
N CYS A 114 10.49 -12.18 17.26
CA CYS A 114 9.59 -11.43 16.37
C CYS A 114 8.69 -10.42 17.12
N TYR A 115 9.25 -9.69 18.10
CA TYR A 115 8.47 -8.74 18.90
C TYR A 115 7.88 -7.59 18.08
N ILE A 116 8.54 -7.21 16.99
CA ILE A 116 8.08 -6.18 16.06
C ILE A 116 6.84 -6.59 15.26
N ASP A 117 6.58 -7.89 15.10
CA ASP A 117 5.36 -8.38 14.45
C ASP A 117 4.26 -8.61 15.48
N ALA A 118 3.08 -8.03 15.23
CA ALA A 118 1.90 -8.27 16.05
C ALA A 118 1.53 -9.75 16.09
N GLU A 119 1.79 -10.51 15.02
CA GLU A 119 1.53 -11.95 14.94
C GLU A 119 2.68 -12.83 15.42
N ARG A 120 3.85 -12.26 15.74
CA ARG A 120 5.06 -12.99 16.17
C ARG A 120 5.61 -14.00 15.15
N LYS A 121 5.42 -13.75 13.85
CA LYS A 121 5.84 -14.66 12.77
C LYS A 121 7.04 -14.16 11.97
N ARG A 122 7.29 -12.84 11.97
CA ARG A 122 8.23 -12.19 11.06
C ARG A 122 9.13 -11.21 11.79
N THR A 123 10.39 -11.16 11.38
CA THR A 123 11.28 -10.03 11.70
C THR A 123 10.89 -8.80 10.87
N PHE A 124 11.52 -7.65 11.14
CA PHE A 124 11.25 -6.42 10.40
C PHE A 124 11.58 -6.56 8.92
N THR A 125 12.73 -7.15 8.60
CA THR A 125 13.12 -7.41 7.21
C THR A 125 12.07 -8.26 6.50
N MET A 126 11.55 -9.30 7.16
CA MET A 126 10.49 -10.14 6.62
C MET A 126 9.16 -9.38 6.44
N LEU A 127 8.82 -8.46 7.34
CA LEU A 127 7.64 -7.59 7.19
C LEU A 127 7.78 -6.65 5.98
N VAL A 128 8.95 -6.05 5.79
CA VAL A 128 9.24 -5.18 4.64
C VAL A 128 9.18 -5.98 3.33
N ARG A 129 9.73 -7.20 3.29
CA ARG A 129 9.60 -8.10 2.13
C ARG A 129 8.15 -8.44 1.83
N ALA A 130 7.33 -8.70 2.85
CA ALA A 130 5.91 -8.98 2.66
C ALA A 130 5.14 -7.77 2.08
N ILE A 131 5.46 -6.55 2.52
CA ILE A 131 4.88 -5.31 1.94
C ILE A 131 5.36 -5.09 0.50
N ALA A 132 6.65 -5.30 0.22
CA ALA A 132 7.20 -5.17 -1.14
C ALA A 132 6.58 -6.18 -2.10
N ALA A 133 6.37 -7.43 -1.65
CA ALA A 133 5.59 -8.41 -2.40
C ALA A 133 4.17 -7.90 -2.66
N ALA A 134 3.41 -7.54 -1.62
CA ALA A 134 2.03 -7.04 -1.74
C ALA A 134 1.93 -5.90 -2.75
N HIS A 135 2.82 -4.92 -2.64
CA HIS A 135 2.89 -3.80 -3.59
C HIS A 135 3.16 -4.28 -5.03
N CYS A 136 4.04 -5.26 -5.23
CA CYS A 136 4.37 -5.77 -6.57
C CYS A 136 3.20 -6.46 -7.28
N HIS A 137 2.31 -7.16 -6.57
CA HIS A 137 1.22 -7.91 -7.21
C HIS A 137 -0.18 -7.33 -7.01
N HIS A 138 -0.46 -6.66 -5.89
CA HIS A 138 -1.73 -5.95 -5.66
C HIS A 138 -1.67 -4.47 -6.01
N GLY A 139 -0.47 -3.90 -6.19
CA GLY A 139 -0.27 -2.45 -6.35
C GLY A 139 -0.31 -1.67 -5.04
N GLU A 140 -0.57 -2.34 -3.91
CA GLU A 140 -0.69 -1.72 -2.60
C GLU A 140 -0.24 -2.66 -1.47
N GLY A 141 0.30 -2.08 -0.40
CA GLY A 141 0.68 -2.77 0.83
C GLY A 141 0.13 -2.04 2.05
N MET A 142 -0.44 -2.77 3.00
CA MET A 142 -1.08 -2.17 4.17
C MET A 142 -0.63 -2.80 5.49
N ALA A 143 -0.54 -1.97 6.53
CA ALA A 143 -0.25 -2.40 7.88
C ALA A 143 -0.86 -1.47 8.94
N ALA A 144 -1.09 -1.98 10.15
CA ALA A 144 -1.46 -1.20 11.32
C ALA A 144 -0.30 -1.15 12.32
N SER A 145 -0.06 0.03 12.89
CA SER A 145 0.86 0.21 14.02
C SER A 145 0.10 -0.05 15.32
N GLU A 146 0.45 -1.15 15.96
CA GLU A 146 -0.06 -1.58 17.25
C GLU A 146 0.89 -1.19 18.39
N TRP A 147 0.33 -1.16 19.60
CA TRP A 147 1.07 -0.91 20.83
C TRP A 147 0.81 -2.04 21.80
N ILE A 148 1.70 -3.03 21.82
CA ILE A 148 1.52 -4.29 22.51
C ILE A 148 2.60 -4.41 23.59
N ASN A 149 2.16 -4.51 24.86
CA ASN A 149 3.08 -4.76 25.96
C ASN A 149 3.38 -6.25 26.06
N ARG A 150 4.67 -6.62 25.98
CA ARG A 150 5.12 -8.03 26.03
C ARG A 150 6.28 -8.15 27.02
N PRO A 151 6.26 -9.14 27.92
CA PRO A 151 7.42 -9.44 28.76
C PRO A 151 8.67 -9.67 27.89
N GLY A 152 9.78 -9.03 28.24
CA GLY A 152 11.06 -9.16 27.53
C GLY A 152 11.20 -8.35 26.23
N ALA A 153 10.16 -7.66 25.76
CA ALA A 153 10.28 -6.78 24.59
C ALA A 153 10.89 -5.42 24.96
N LEU A 154 11.93 -5.00 24.23
CA LEU A 154 12.55 -3.68 24.39
C LEU A 154 11.58 -2.53 24.08
N PHE A 155 10.73 -2.71 23.06
CA PHE A 155 9.78 -1.72 22.59
C PHE A 155 8.38 -2.30 22.48
N LYS A 156 7.37 -1.42 22.63
CA LYS A 156 5.93 -1.78 22.57
C LYS A 156 5.33 -1.64 21.18
N THR A 157 6.01 -0.95 20.27
CA THR A 157 5.55 -0.87 18.88
C THR A 157 5.41 -2.29 18.34
N ALA A 158 4.39 -2.55 17.53
CA ALA A 158 4.30 -3.76 16.74
C ALA A 158 3.59 -3.42 15.43
N ILE A 159 3.88 -4.16 14.38
CA ILE A 159 3.30 -3.98 13.05
C ILE A 159 2.41 -5.18 12.78
N LYS A 160 1.16 -4.92 12.45
CA LYS A 160 0.22 -5.93 11.97
C LYS A 160 0.01 -5.73 10.48
N LEU A 161 0.44 -6.68 9.66
CA LEU A 161 0.10 -6.63 8.23
C LEU A 161 -1.42 -6.73 8.06
N VAL A 162 -1.96 -5.93 7.15
CA VAL A 162 -3.37 -5.92 6.80
C VAL A 162 -3.46 -6.26 5.33
N SER A 163 -4.25 -7.28 4.97
CA SER A 163 -4.50 -7.55 3.55
C SER A 163 -5.29 -6.38 2.95
N PRO A 164 -4.87 -5.81 1.81
CA PRO A 164 -5.60 -4.74 1.16
C PRO A 164 -7.05 -5.12 0.81
N LYS A 165 -7.28 -6.39 0.46
CA LYS A 165 -8.62 -6.97 0.22
C LYS A 165 -9.58 -6.86 1.42
N ARG A 166 -9.07 -6.66 2.63
CA ARG A 166 -9.88 -6.44 3.84
C ARG A 166 -10.26 -4.98 4.04
N VAL A 167 -9.63 -4.05 3.34
CA VAL A 167 -10.00 -2.65 3.39
C VAL A 167 -11.10 -2.41 2.37
N SER A 168 -12.31 -2.14 2.88
CA SER A 168 -13.49 -1.99 2.04
C SER A 168 -14.55 -1.15 2.72
N ASN A 169 -15.49 -0.65 1.94
CA ASN A 169 -16.63 0.09 2.49
C ASN A 169 -17.49 -0.86 3.34
N PRO A 170 -17.80 -0.51 4.61
CA PRO A 170 -18.59 -1.37 5.46
C PRO A 170 -19.95 -1.71 4.87
N ASN A 171 -20.35 -2.98 4.96
CA ASN A 171 -21.63 -3.51 4.48
C ASN A 171 -21.89 -3.22 2.98
N GLY A 172 -20.85 -3.25 2.15
CA GLY A 172 -20.97 -3.02 0.71
C GLY A 172 -21.45 -1.60 0.33
N LYS A 173 -21.33 -0.61 1.23
CA LYS A 173 -21.71 0.77 0.93
C LYS A 173 -21.03 1.27 -0.35
N MET A 174 -21.77 1.96 -1.20
CA MET A 174 -21.19 2.57 -2.40
C MET A 174 -20.18 3.67 -2.03
N SER A 175 -19.09 3.73 -2.80
CA SER A 175 -18.11 4.80 -2.65
C SER A 175 -18.74 6.16 -2.96
N ASN A 176 -18.28 7.18 -2.24
CA ASN A 176 -18.73 8.56 -2.39
C ASN A 176 -17.54 9.53 -2.17
N ASN A 177 -17.81 10.82 -2.07
CA ASN A 177 -16.77 11.84 -1.90
C ASN A 177 -16.00 11.76 -0.57
N ARG A 178 -16.52 11.07 0.46
CA ARG A 178 -15.92 10.94 1.80
C ARG A 178 -15.44 9.53 2.15
N LEU A 179 -15.88 8.51 1.42
CA LEU A 179 -15.55 7.11 1.66
C LEU A 179 -15.32 6.41 0.32
N ARG A 180 -14.10 5.94 0.07
CA ARG A 180 -13.71 5.29 -1.19
C ARG A 180 -12.91 4.03 -0.90
N GLY A 181 -13.44 2.86 -1.29
CA GLY A 181 -12.74 1.59 -1.13
C GLY A 181 -12.29 1.28 0.30
N GLY A 182 -13.05 1.72 1.31
CA GLY A 182 -12.71 1.58 2.73
C GLY A 182 -11.89 2.73 3.32
N VAL A 183 -11.43 3.67 2.51
CA VAL A 183 -10.67 4.84 2.96
C VAL A 183 -11.61 6.02 3.22
N ALA A 184 -11.66 6.49 4.46
CA ALA A 184 -12.34 7.73 4.82
C ALA A 184 -11.42 8.91 4.53
N VAL A 185 -11.93 9.95 3.86
CA VAL A 185 -11.12 11.11 3.44
C VAL A 185 -11.75 12.45 3.82
N ASP A 186 -10.90 13.45 4.03
CA ASP A 186 -11.31 14.82 4.30
C ASP A 186 -11.68 15.59 3.01
N ARG A 187 -11.86 16.92 3.11
CA ARG A 187 -12.24 17.75 1.94
C ARG A 187 -11.10 17.96 0.93
N HIS A 188 -9.88 17.65 1.35
CA HIS A 188 -8.66 17.71 0.54
C HIS A 188 -8.24 16.33 0.03
N ASN A 189 -9.11 15.31 0.19
CA ASN A 189 -8.83 13.90 -0.09
C ASN A 189 -7.71 13.30 0.78
N CYS A 190 -7.34 13.93 1.90
CA CYS A 190 -6.40 13.37 2.84
C CYS A 190 -7.07 12.20 3.59
N ALA A 191 -6.41 11.04 3.62
CA ALA A 191 -6.90 9.88 4.36
C ALA A 191 -7.00 10.19 5.87
N LEU A 192 -8.20 10.01 6.43
CA LEU A 192 -8.49 10.12 7.86
C LEU A 192 -8.33 8.77 8.57
N GLY A 193 -8.59 7.67 7.85
CA GLY A 193 -8.49 6.32 8.36
C GLY A 193 -9.16 5.31 7.44
N TYR A 194 -9.13 4.05 7.87
CA TYR A 194 -9.40 2.90 7.04
C TYR A 194 -10.40 1.98 7.74
N TRP A 195 -11.39 1.51 7.01
CA TRP A 195 -12.32 0.48 7.44
C TRP A 195 -11.75 -0.89 7.09
N VAL A 196 -11.28 -1.59 8.11
CA VAL A 196 -10.69 -2.92 7.97
C VAL A 196 -11.72 -3.96 8.37
N LYS A 197 -12.12 -4.82 7.44
CA LYS A 197 -12.97 -5.97 7.72
C LYS A 197 -12.28 -6.92 8.68
N GLU A 198 -12.97 -7.35 9.73
CA GLU A 198 -12.51 -8.41 10.63
C GLU A 198 -12.37 -9.73 9.87
N ASP A 199 -11.33 -10.47 10.23
CA ASP A 199 -11.05 -11.77 9.63
C ASP A 199 -11.98 -12.81 10.27
N ALA A 200 -13.08 -13.12 9.59
CA ALA A 200 -13.95 -14.21 9.97
C ALA A 200 -13.41 -15.48 9.32
N TYR A 201 -12.63 -16.26 10.06
CA TYR A 201 -12.22 -17.59 9.62
C TYR A 201 -13.50 -18.42 9.41
N ASN A 202 -13.85 -18.67 8.15
CA ASN A 202 -14.94 -19.55 7.75
C ASN A 202 -14.40 -20.63 6.81
N GLU A 203 -15.12 -21.75 6.72
CA GLU A 203 -14.70 -22.94 5.96
C GLU A 203 -14.46 -22.66 4.46
N TYR A 204 -15.07 -21.60 3.93
CA TYR A 204 -14.98 -21.22 2.52
C TYR A 204 -13.91 -20.15 2.22
N GLY A 205 -13.30 -19.54 3.24
CA GLY A 205 -12.25 -18.52 3.10
C GLY A 205 -12.67 -17.24 2.35
N ALA A 206 -13.97 -17.03 2.11
CA ALA A 206 -14.46 -15.93 1.29
C ALA A 206 -14.56 -14.63 2.11
N LEU A 207 -13.95 -13.56 1.58
CA LEU A 207 -14.18 -12.20 2.05
C LEU A 207 -15.55 -11.72 1.55
N ASP A 208 -16.62 -12.05 2.28
CA ASP A 208 -17.98 -11.59 1.96
C ASP A 208 -18.05 -10.06 1.79
N SER A 209 -18.49 -9.54 0.64
CA SER A 209 -18.49 -8.09 0.41
C SER A 209 -19.60 -7.35 1.20
N TYR A 210 -20.59 -8.06 1.74
CA TYR A 210 -21.82 -7.47 2.28
C TYR A 210 -22.04 -7.74 3.78
N GLY A 211 -21.63 -8.89 4.29
CA GLY A 211 -21.73 -9.26 5.70
C GLY A 211 -20.39 -9.22 6.45
N GLY A 212 -20.45 -9.12 7.78
CA GLY A 212 -19.29 -9.16 8.67
C GLY A 212 -19.17 -7.92 9.56
N LYS A 213 -18.02 -7.78 10.21
CA LYS A 213 -17.70 -6.63 11.07
C LYS A 213 -16.52 -5.88 10.47
N TRP A 214 -16.59 -4.55 10.50
CA TRP A 214 -15.47 -3.69 10.13
C TRP A 214 -15.02 -2.91 11.36
N LYS A 215 -13.70 -2.81 11.51
CA LYS A 215 -13.06 -1.96 12.50
C LYS A 215 -12.47 -0.74 11.80
N TYR A 216 -12.84 0.44 12.26
CA TYR A 216 -12.17 1.66 11.82
C TYR A 216 -10.80 1.78 12.49
N VAL A 217 -9.77 2.03 11.69
CA VAL A 217 -8.41 2.34 12.15
C VAL A 217 -8.05 3.72 11.64
N SER A 218 -7.91 4.69 12.56
CA SER A 218 -7.46 6.03 12.22
C SER A 218 -6.08 6.00 11.55
N ARG A 219 -5.82 6.91 10.62
CA ARG A 219 -4.50 7.06 9.99
C ARG A 219 -3.44 7.43 11.03
N GLU A 220 -3.78 8.32 11.95
CA GLU A 220 -2.89 8.84 12.99
C GLU A 220 -3.57 8.84 14.36
N SER A 221 -2.75 8.82 15.42
CA SER A 221 -3.21 9.09 16.79
C SER A 221 -3.50 10.58 16.99
N LYS A 222 -4.15 10.92 18.12
CA LYS A 222 -4.39 12.33 18.50
C LYS A 222 -3.13 13.19 18.66
N TRP A 223 -1.94 12.59 18.71
CA TRP A 223 -0.65 13.27 18.83
C TRP A 223 0.25 13.05 17.60
N GLY A 224 -0.33 12.65 16.46
CA GLY A 224 0.36 12.56 15.17
C GLY A 224 1.18 11.29 14.95
N ARG A 225 1.04 10.25 15.80
CA ARG A 225 1.71 8.96 15.53
C ARG A 225 0.93 8.19 14.47
N THR A 226 1.60 7.76 13.39
CA THR A 226 1.01 6.87 12.38
C THR A 226 0.44 5.59 13.02
N LYS A 227 -0.83 5.32 12.72
CA LYS A 227 -1.62 4.18 13.19
C LYS A 227 -1.96 3.22 12.06
N PHE A 228 -2.16 3.72 10.85
CA PHE A 228 -2.34 2.91 9.65
C PHE A 228 -1.32 3.33 8.59
N ILE A 229 -0.69 2.35 7.96
CA ILE A 229 0.33 2.50 6.94
C ILE A 229 -0.27 1.95 5.65
N HIS A 230 -0.32 2.79 4.62
CA HIS A 230 -0.78 2.43 3.28
C HIS A 230 0.30 2.84 2.27
N VAL A 231 0.91 1.86 1.61
CA VAL A 231 1.98 2.03 0.62
C VAL A 231 1.41 1.72 -0.75
N PHE A 232 1.37 2.70 -1.64
CA PHE A 232 0.84 2.62 -3.00
C PHE A 232 1.38 3.79 -3.82
N GLU A 233 1.28 3.70 -5.15
CA GLU A 233 1.54 4.82 -6.05
C GLU A 233 0.26 5.66 -6.24
N PRO A 234 0.24 6.95 -5.86
CA PRO A 234 -0.96 7.79 -5.87
C PRO A 234 -1.37 8.35 -7.24
#